data_AF-A0A2V5W4T2-F1
#
_entry.id   AF-A0A2V5W4T2-F1
#
_cell.length_a   1.000
_cell.length_b   1.000
_cell.length_c   1.000
_cell.angle_alpha   90.00
_cell.angle_beta   90.00
_cell.angle_gamma   90.00
#
_symmetry.space_group_name_H-M   'P 1'
#
loop_
_entity.id
_entity.type
_entity.pdbx_description
1 polymer ?
#
loop_
_entity_poly.entity_id
_entity_poly.type
_entity_poly.pdbx_seq_one_letter_code
_entity_poly.pdbx_strand_id
1 'polypeptide(L)' 'MKLVIAATGASGTIYLQRLLAQIDCAANEVHLVMSGHAKQVAAQEV' A
#
# COMPACT_ATOMS: atom_id res chain seq x y z
N MET A 1 9.07 8.21 11.58
CA MET A 1 9.46 6.83 11.99
C MET A 1 9.69 5.96 10.75
N LYS A 2 10.14 4.71 10.88
CA LYS A 2 10.24 3.76 9.75
C LYS A 2 9.01 2.84 9.73
N LEU A 3 8.29 2.82 8.62
CA LEU A 3 7.09 2.01 8.42
C LEU A 3 7.31 1.01 7.30
N VAL A 4 7.06 -0.27 7.58
CA VAL A 4 7.03 -1.33 6.56
C VAL A 4 5.57 -1.69 6.34
N ILE A 5 5.08 -1.48 5.12
CA ILE A 5 3.69 -1.74 4.73
C ILE A 5 3.72 -2.81 3.65
N ALA A 6 3.02 -3.92 3.87
CA ALA A 6 2.92 -5.02 2.92
C ALA A 6 1.49 -5.13 2.38
N ALA A 7 1.36 -5.17 1.07
CA ALA A 7 0.10 -5.44 0.37
C ALA A 7 0.10 -6.86 -0.21
N THR A 8 -1.01 -7.56 0.00
CA THR A 8 -1.26 -8.91 -0.54
C THR A 8 -2.39 -8.88 -1.58
N GLY A 9 -2.68 -10.02 -2.21
CA GLY A 9 -3.71 -10.13 -3.25
C GLY A 9 -5.14 -10.25 -2.70
N ALA A 10 -5.43 -9.64 -1.55
CA ALA A 10 -6.79 -9.55 -1.05
C ALA A 10 -7.48 -8.32 -1.65
N SER A 11 -8.78 -8.44 -1.92
CA SER A 11 -9.61 -7.29 -2.32
C SER A 11 -9.56 -6.20 -1.25
N GLY A 12 -9.52 -4.94 -1.66
CA GLY A 12 -9.44 -3.79 -0.74
C GLY A 12 -8.27 -2.85 -1.00
N THR A 13 -7.80 -2.73 -2.24
CA THR A 13 -6.74 -1.79 -2.66
C THR A 13 -7.01 -0.36 -2.20
N ILE A 14 -8.29 0.04 -2.11
CA ILE A 14 -8.70 1.34 -1.61
C ILE A 14 -8.17 1.65 -0.20
N TYR A 15 -8.07 0.65 0.68
CA TYR A 15 -7.56 0.87 2.03
C TYR A 15 -6.06 1.17 2.03
N LEU A 16 -5.30 0.48 1.17
CA LEU A 16 -3.87 0.75 0.99
C LEU A 16 -3.66 2.17 0.46
N GLN A 17 -4.43 2.59 -0.54
CA GLN A 17 -4.35 3.95 -1.09
C GLN A 17 -4.66 5.00 -0.03
N ARG A 18 -5.75 4.82 0.72
CA ARG A 18 -6.16 5.76 1.77
C ARG A 18 -5.15 5.83 2.89
N LEU A 19 -4.59 4.69 3.31
CA LEU A 19 -3.51 4.65 4.30
C LEU A 19 -2.30 5.45 3.80
N LEU A 20 -1.79 5.14 2.60
CA LEU A 20 -0.61 5.82 2.05
C LEU A 20 -0.84 7.32 1.87
N ALA A 21 -2.05 7.74 1.46
CA ALA A 21 -2.41 9.15 1.31
C ALA A 21 -2.46 9.92 2.64
N GLN A 22 -2.52 9.25 3.79
CA GLN A 22 -2.51 9.87 5.12
C GLN A 22 -1.12 9.88 5.77
N ILE A 23 -0.12 9.22 5.18
CA ILE A 23 1.24 9.21 5.73
C ILE A 23 1.98 10.43 5.22
N ASP A 24 2.41 11.28 6.15
CA ASP A 24 3.39 12.33 5.88
C ASP A 24 4.78 11.69 5.66
N CYS A 25 5.20 11.64 4.39
CA CYS A 25 6.49 11.11 3.97
C CYS A 25 7.68 12.02 4.34
N ALA A 26 7.46 13.29 4.71
CA ALA A 26 8.52 14.14 5.24
C ALA A 26 8.87 13.76 6.70
N ALA A 27 7.87 13.29 7.45
CA ALA A 27 8.02 12.84 8.83
C ALA A 27 8.29 11.32 8.95
N ASN A 28 7.97 10.53 7.92
CA ASN A 28 8.04 9.07 7.96
C ASN A 28 8.70 8.47 6.72
N GLU A 29 9.60 7.52 6.95
CA GLU A 29 10.19 6.70 5.90
C GLU A 29 9.30 5.48 5.67
N VAL A 30 8.79 5.31 4.45
CA VAL A 30 7.84 4.24 4.10
C VAL A 30 8.49 3.25 3.14
N HIS A 31 8.47 1.97 3.53
CA HIS A 31 8.91 0.85 2.72
C HIS A 31 7.68 0.03 2.33
N LEU A 32 7.21 0.21 1.09
CA LEU A 32 6.04 -0.50 0.55
C LEU A 32 6.49 -1.76 -0.19
N VAL A 33 5.95 -2.92 0.21
CA VAL A 33 6.14 -4.19 -0.47
C VAL A 33 4.81 -4.68 -1.02
N MET A 34 4.78 -5.03 -2.31
CA MET A 34 3.60 -5.56 -2.97
C MET A 34 3.89 -6.95 -3.54
N SER A 35 3.08 -7.94 -3.18
CA SER A 35 3.14 -9.25 -3.81
C SER A 35 2.70 -9.19 -5.29
N GLY A 36 2.99 -10.23 -6.08
CA GLY A 36 2.52 -10.33 -7.46
C GLY A 36 0.99 -10.23 -7.55
N HIS A 37 0.27 -10.95 -6.68
CA HIS A 37 -1.19 -10.88 -6.60
C HIS A 37 -1.71 -9.51 -6.13
N ALA A 38 -0.98 -8.81 -5.25
CA ALA A 38 -1.35 -7.45 -4.84
C ALA A 38 -1.33 -6.48 -6.03
N LYS A 39 -0.34 -6.61 -6.92
CA LYS A 39 -0.28 -5.80 -8.15
C LYS A 39 -1.43 -6.12 -9.11
N GLN A 40 -1.81 -7.40 -9.21
CA GLN A 40 -2.95 -7.83 -10.04
C GLN A 40 -4.27 -7.26 -9.52
N VAL A 41 -4.55 -7.39 -8.22
CA VAL A 41 -5.77 -6.84 -7.60
C VAL A 41 -5.79 -5.32 -7.70
N ALA A 42 -4.66 -4.65 -7.45
CA ALA A 42 -4.56 -3.20 -7.59
C ALA A 42 -4.80 -2.72 -9.03
N ALA A 43 -4.50 -3.51 -10.06
CA ALA A 43 -4.83 -3.16 -11.44
C ALA A 43 -6.31 -3.34 -11.81
N GLN A 44 -7.08 -4.06 -10.99
CA GLN A 44 -8.51 -4.33 -11.20
C GLN A 44 -9.42 -3.41 -10.38
N GLU A 45 -8.94 -2.94 -9.22
CA GLU A 45 -9.74 -2.13 -8.27
C GLU A 45 -9.47 -0.62 -8.35
N VAL A 46 -8.67 -0.17 -9.32
CA VAL A 46 -8.21 1.22 -9.50
C VAL A 46 -8.46 1.67 -10.92
#